data_AF-L0GR15-F1
#
_entry.id   AF-L0GR15-F1
#
_cell.length_a   1.000
_cell.length_b   1.000
_cell.length_c   1.000
_cell.angle_alpha   90.00
_cell.angle_beta   90.00
_cell.angle_gamma   90.00
#
_symmetry.space_group_name_H-M   'P 1'
#
loop_
_entity.id
_entity.type
_entity.pdbx_description
1 polymer ?
#
loop_
_entity_poly.entity_id
_entity_poly.type
_entity_poly.pdbx_seq_one_letter_code
_entity_poly.pdbx_strand_id
1 'polypeptide(L)'
;MSEPDRPRFRVDADRQAAHRRVRYAETNRPDDGSCTICQLDEENPAPLDETPTMVQDTPENEEDETFAESHLIQAIENQIEAGEPAATQATLNKLTLVGYERDECLQMMAVVLAHEIRSMLAEDRPFDANAYEVMLRKLPELPEATE
;
A
#
# COMPACT_ATOMS: atom_id res chain seq x y z
N MET A 1 -21.36 -41.37 -1.08
CA MET A 1 -20.67 -42.06 -2.19
C MET A 1 -19.36 -41.32 -2.40
N SER A 2 -18.23 -41.88 -1.97
CA SER A 2 -16.93 -41.24 -2.10
C SER A 2 -16.61 -41.06 -3.59
N GLU A 3 -16.38 -39.82 -4.03
CA GLU A 3 -15.92 -39.56 -5.40
C GLU A 3 -14.61 -40.32 -5.65
N PRO A 4 -14.47 -41.02 -6.79
CA PRO A 4 -13.27 -41.77 -7.07
C PRO A 4 -12.08 -40.82 -7.17
N ASP A 5 -11.04 -41.12 -6.39
CA ASP A 5 -9.79 -40.40 -6.36
C ASP A 5 -9.20 -40.29 -7.77
N ARG A 6 -9.25 -39.07 -8.33
CA ARG A 6 -8.81 -38.82 -9.70
C ARG A 6 -7.32 -38.50 -9.65
N PRO A 7 -6.46 -39.22 -10.38
CA PRO A 7 -5.02 -39.05 -10.26
C PRO A 7 -4.60 -37.61 -10.56
N ARG A 8 -3.66 -37.08 -9.75
CA ARG A 8 -3.11 -35.71 -9.84
C ARG A 8 -2.39 -35.43 -11.15
N PHE A 9 -2.22 -36.42 -12.02
CA PHE A 9 -1.61 -36.26 -13.32
C PHE A 9 -2.60 -36.56 -14.44
N ARG A 10 -2.56 -35.73 -15.48
CA ARG A 10 -3.24 -36.01 -16.75
C ARG A 10 -2.21 -36.45 -17.75
N VAL A 11 -2.52 -37.54 -18.45
CA VAL A 11 -1.64 -38.07 -19.48
C VAL A 11 -2.28 -37.85 -20.83
N ASP A 12 -1.69 -36.95 -21.61
CA ASP A 12 -2.06 -36.74 -22.99
C ASP A 12 -1.35 -37.81 -23.83
N ALA A 13 -2.14 -38.69 -24.45
CA ALA A 13 -1.65 -39.67 -25.39
C ALA A 13 -2.21 -39.32 -26.77
N ASP A 14 -1.43 -38.57 -27.55
CA ASP A 14 -1.72 -38.36 -28.96
C ASP A 14 -1.33 -39.64 -29.73
N ARG A 15 -2.22 -40.14 -30.59
CA ARG A 15 -1.98 -41.36 -31.38
C ARG A 15 -0.90 -41.17 -32.45
N GLN A 16 -0.50 -39.94 -32.72
CA GLN A 16 0.54 -39.61 -33.70
C GLN A 16 1.93 -39.40 -33.08
N ALA A 17 2.05 -39.38 -31.74
CA ALA A 17 3.31 -39.14 -31.05
C ALA A 17 3.91 -40.43 -30.48
N ALA A 18 5.21 -40.65 -30.68
CA ALA A 18 5.95 -41.79 -30.15
C ALA A 18 6.31 -41.67 -28.64
N HIS A 19 5.93 -40.57 -27.99
CA HIS A 19 6.18 -40.32 -26.56
C HIS A 19 4.91 -39.81 -25.88
N ARG A 20 4.74 -40.18 -24.61
CA ARG A 20 3.55 -39.87 -23.81
C ARG A 20 3.88 -38.75 -22.81
N ARG A 21 3.10 -37.66 -22.81
CA ARG A 21 3.37 -36.50 -21.95
C ARG A 21 2.48 -36.53 -20.71
N VAL A 22 3.10 -36.48 -19.53
CA VAL A 22 2.43 -36.42 -18.24
C VAL A 22 2.46 -34.98 -17.72
N ARG A 23 1.31 -34.44 -17.33
CA ARG A 23 1.18 -33.13 -16.66
C ARG A 23 0.65 -33.33 -15.26
N TYR A 24 1.37 -32.84 -14.26
CA TYR A 24 0.90 -32.80 -12.88
C TYR A 24 0.00 -31.58 -12.69
N ALA A 25 -1.14 -31.76 -12.02
CA ALA A 25 -2.06 -30.72 -11.60
C ALA A 25 -1.89 -30.52 -10.10
N GLU A 26 -1.49 -29.31 -9.70
CA GLU A 26 -1.39 -28.93 -8.29
C GLU A 26 -2.81 -28.77 -7.73
N THR A 27 -3.08 -29.42 -6.60
CA THR A 27 -4.39 -29.35 -5.91
C THR A 27 -4.18 -29.22 -4.41
N ASN A 28 -5.09 -28.50 -3.74
CA ASN A 28 -5.07 -28.25 -2.29
C ASN A 28 -5.55 -29.45 -1.44
N ARG A 29 -5.66 -30.63 -2.05
CA ARG A 29 -6.20 -31.83 -1.38
C ARG A 29 -5.24 -33.00 -1.58
N PRO A 30 -4.29 -33.26 -0.66
CA PRO A 30 -3.33 -34.35 -0.77
C PRO A 30 -4.01 -35.73 -0.86
N ASP A 31 -3.25 -36.75 -1.26
CA ASP A 31 -3.77 -38.10 -1.52
C ASP A 31 -4.26 -38.82 -0.24
N ASP A 32 -3.90 -38.30 0.94
CA ASP A 32 -4.37 -38.78 2.24
C ASP A 32 -5.76 -38.23 2.62
N GLY A 33 -6.37 -37.44 1.74
CA GLY A 33 -7.71 -36.88 1.90
C GLY A 33 -7.79 -35.66 2.81
N SER A 34 -6.66 -35.21 3.37
CA SER A 34 -6.59 -33.96 4.12
C SER A 34 -6.85 -32.75 3.21
N CYS A 35 -7.29 -31.63 3.78
CA CYS A 35 -7.47 -30.38 3.07
C CYS A 35 -6.45 -29.40 3.64
N THR A 36 -5.43 -29.04 2.86
CA THR A 36 -4.33 -28.19 3.36
C THR A 36 -4.81 -26.79 3.71
N ILE A 37 -5.76 -26.24 2.95
CA ILE A 37 -6.40 -24.95 3.25
C ILE A 37 -7.16 -25.01 4.58
N CYS A 38 -7.92 -26.08 4.80
CA CYS A 38 -8.72 -26.24 6.01
C CYS A 38 -7.85 -26.39 7.26
N GLN A 39 -6.69 -27.05 7.16
CA GLN A 39 -5.71 -27.13 8.24
C GLN A 39 -5.12 -25.75 8.59
N LEU A 40 -4.79 -24.96 7.56
CA LEU A 40 -4.25 -23.61 7.76
C LEU A 40 -5.26 -22.66 8.43
N ASP A 41 -6.55 -22.76 8.07
CA ASP A 41 -7.61 -21.96 8.68
C ASP A 41 -7.82 -22.32 10.17
N GLU A 42 -7.55 -23.57 10.55
CA GLU A 42 -7.66 -24.04 11.94
C GLU A 42 -6.41 -23.71 12.77
N GLU A 43 -5.23 -23.71 12.14
CA GLU A 43 -3.97 -23.27 12.77
C GLU A 43 -3.85 -21.75 12.91
N ASN A 44 -4.55 -20.98 12.07
CA ASN A 44 -4.57 -19.53 12.10
C ASN A 44 -6.01 -19.00 11.98
N PRO A 45 -6.84 -19.18 13.02
CA PRO A 45 -8.22 -18.74 12.97
C PRO A 45 -8.26 -17.21 12.81
N ALA A 46 -9.10 -16.74 11.89
CA ALA A 46 -9.43 -15.32 11.85
C ALA A 46 -9.94 -14.89 13.25
N PRO A 47 -9.50 -13.74 13.78
CA PRO A 47 -10.00 -13.28 15.06
C PRO A 47 -11.53 -13.13 14.97
N LEU A 48 -12.23 -13.95 15.75
CA LEU A 48 -13.66 -13.83 15.96
C LEU A 48 -13.87 -12.66 16.92
N ASP A 49 -13.79 -11.44 16.41
CA ASP A 49 -14.25 -10.28 17.18
C ASP A 49 -15.62 -9.85 16.67
N GLU A 50 -16.60 -10.23 17.49
CA GLU A 50 -17.79 -9.53 17.93
C GLU A 50 -18.33 -8.42 17.02
N THR A 51 -19.66 -8.50 16.82
CA THR A 51 -20.53 -7.48 16.21
C THR A 51 -19.91 -6.09 16.10
N PRO A 52 -19.92 -5.46 14.90
CA PRO A 52 -19.45 -4.09 14.74
C PRO A 52 -20.42 -3.18 15.50
N THR A 53 -20.09 -2.97 16.77
CA THR A 53 -20.73 -1.95 17.58
C THR A 53 -20.11 -0.67 17.07
N MET A 54 -20.89 0.07 16.28
CA MET A 54 -20.64 1.47 16.02
C MET A 54 -20.66 2.19 17.37
N VAL A 55 -19.53 2.16 18.08
CA VAL A 55 -19.30 3.00 19.26
C VAL A 55 -19.02 4.37 18.70
N GLN A 56 -20.10 5.15 18.56
CA GLN A 56 -20.04 6.59 18.60
C GLN A 56 -19.52 6.98 19.99
N ASP A 57 -18.23 7.31 20.04
CA ASP A 57 -17.60 8.39 20.82
C ASP A 57 -16.11 8.08 20.96
N THR A 58 -15.30 8.46 19.97
CA THR A 58 -13.85 8.38 20.06
C THR A 58 -13.18 9.76 20.00
N PRO A 59 -12.41 10.15 21.02
CA PRO A 59 -11.34 11.13 20.84
C PRO A 59 -10.14 10.43 20.18
N GLU A 60 -10.32 9.85 18.98
CA GLU A 60 -9.29 9.12 18.21
C GLU A 60 -8.58 9.98 17.15
N ASN A 61 -8.91 11.28 17.03
CA ASN A 61 -8.36 12.09 15.93
C ASN A 61 -6.85 12.38 16.07
N GLU A 62 -6.31 12.58 17.28
CA GLU A 62 -4.91 13.03 17.43
C GLU A 62 -3.88 11.91 17.13
N GLU A 63 -4.19 10.67 17.51
CA GLU A 63 -3.31 9.53 17.25
C GLU A 63 -3.30 9.17 15.75
N ASP A 64 -4.46 9.23 15.09
CA ASP A 64 -4.58 9.00 13.65
C ASP A 64 -3.94 10.10 12.81
N GLU A 65 -4.06 11.37 13.22
CA GLU A 65 -3.43 12.51 12.54
C GLU A 65 -1.91 12.44 12.64
N THR A 66 -1.36 12.14 13.82
CA THR A 66 0.09 12.00 14.01
C THR A 66 0.64 10.78 13.28
N PHE A 67 -0.13 9.69 13.21
CA PHE A 67 0.21 8.52 12.40
C PHE A 67 0.30 8.88 10.91
N ALA A 68 -0.69 9.58 10.37
CA ALA A 68 -0.70 10.02 8.97
C ALA A 68 0.47 10.98 8.66
N GLU A 69 0.76 11.93 9.54
CA GLU A 69 1.89 12.85 9.39
C GLU A 69 3.23 12.11 9.28
N SER A 70 3.48 11.14 10.16
CA SER A 70 4.74 10.38 10.17
C SER A 70 4.98 9.62 8.85
N HIS A 71 3.93 9.05 8.26
CA HIS A 71 4.01 8.37 6.97
C HIS A 71 4.27 9.32 5.81
N LEU A 72 3.70 10.53 5.85
CA LEU A 72 3.95 11.55 4.85
C LEU A 72 5.39 12.05 4.92
N ILE A 73 5.92 12.26 6.12
CA ILE A 73 7.34 12.62 6.31
C ILE A 73 8.24 11.53 5.75
N GLN A 74 7.99 10.26 6.08
CA GLN A 74 8.75 9.13 5.54
C GLN A 74 8.68 9.09 4.00
N ALA A 75 7.53 9.39 3.40
CA ALA A 75 7.41 9.46 1.95
C ALA A 75 8.29 10.56 1.34
N ILE A 76 8.38 11.74 1.98
CA ILE A 76 9.29 12.82 1.57
C ILE A 76 10.75 12.38 1.69
N GLU A 77 11.13 11.69 2.76
CA GLU A 77 12.49 11.17 2.91
C GLU A 77 12.85 10.18 1.80
N ASN A 78 11.93 9.27 1.47
CA ASN A 78 12.11 8.34 0.36
C ASN A 78 12.27 9.07 -0.99
N GLN A 79 11.54 10.17 -1.22
CA GLN A 79 11.70 10.99 -2.43
C GLN A 79 13.07 11.69 -2.49
N ILE A 80 13.55 12.17 -1.33
CA ILE A 80 14.89 12.76 -1.21
C ILE A 80 15.97 11.73 -1.53
N GLU A 81 15.85 10.53 -0.98
CA GLU A 81 16.79 9.44 -1.22
C GLU A 81 16.76 8.97 -2.68
N ALA A 82 15.56 8.87 -3.27
CA ALA A 82 15.38 8.54 -4.68
C ALA A 82 15.83 9.64 -5.63
N GLY A 83 15.90 10.90 -5.17
CA GLY A 83 16.17 12.07 -6.00
C GLY A 83 15.01 12.47 -6.92
N GLU A 84 13.81 11.95 -6.67
CA GLU A 84 12.61 12.15 -7.48
C GLU A 84 11.40 12.57 -6.63
N PRO A 85 10.73 13.69 -6.95
CA PRO A 85 11.11 14.67 -7.97
C PRO A 85 12.34 15.49 -7.54
N ALA A 86 13.13 15.98 -8.51
CA ALA A 86 14.30 16.83 -8.24
C ALA A 86 13.93 18.11 -7.45
N ALA A 87 12.66 18.53 -7.52
CA ALA A 87 12.10 19.63 -6.74
C ALA A 87 12.15 19.37 -5.21
N THR A 88 12.08 18.12 -4.76
CA THR A 88 12.07 17.75 -3.33
C THR A 88 13.41 18.13 -2.69
N GLN A 89 14.54 17.68 -3.25
CA GLN A 89 15.87 18.05 -2.76
C GLN A 89 16.14 19.56 -2.89
N ALA A 90 15.72 20.17 -4.01
CA ALA A 90 15.91 21.61 -4.23
C ALA A 90 15.17 22.46 -3.19
N THR A 91 13.94 22.06 -2.83
CA THR A 91 13.11 22.72 -1.82
C THR A 91 13.74 22.61 -0.43
N LEU A 92 14.18 21.41 -0.05
CA LEU A 92 14.89 21.19 1.21
C LEU A 92 16.16 22.02 1.33
N ASN A 93 16.98 22.05 0.28
CA ASN A 93 18.20 22.89 0.24
C ASN A 93 17.86 24.37 0.35
N LYS A 94 16.82 24.83 -0.33
CA LYS A 94 16.37 26.23 -0.29
C LYS A 94 15.92 26.62 1.12
N LEU A 95 15.08 25.82 1.77
CA LEU A 95 14.55 26.13 3.10
C LEU A 95 15.65 26.09 4.17
N THR A 96 16.54 25.11 4.13
CA THR A 96 17.69 25.05 5.05
C THR A 96 18.66 26.22 4.84
N LEU A 97 18.86 26.70 3.61
CA LEU A 97 19.64 27.92 3.33
C LEU A 97 19.00 29.19 3.92
N VAL A 98 17.67 29.24 4.01
CA VAL A 98 16.92 30.35 4.63
C VAL A 98 16.97 30.28 6.17
N GLY A 99 17.41 29.15 6.74
CA GLY A 99 17.64 28.97 8.17
C GLY A 99 16.60 28.11 8.88
N TYR A 100 15.74 27.42 8.15
CA TYR A 100 14.81 26.45 8.73
C TYR A 100 15.54 25.15 9.10
N GLU A 101 15.15 24.56 10.23
CA GLU A 101 15.66 23.25 10.64
C GLU A 101 15.17 22.17 9.68
N ARG A 102 15.95 21.09 9.54
CA ARG A 102 15.61 20.01 8.61
C ARG A 102 14.24 19.43 8.88
N ASP A 103 13.93 19.15 10.14
CA ASP A 103 12.68 18.52 10.54
C ASP A 103 11.47 19.42 10.22
N GLU A 104 11.60 20.73 10.45
CA GLU A 104 10.59 21.72 10.09
C GLU A 104 10.39 21.81 8.56
N CYS A 105 11.48 21.70 7.79
CA CYS A 105 11.39 21.61 6.33
C CYS A 105 10.60 20.38 5.88
N LEU A 106 10.88 19.22 6.48
CA LEU A 106 10.19 17.97 6.16
C LEU A 106 8.70 18.04 6.52
N GLN A 107 8.34 18.64 7.65
CA GLN A 107 6.96 18.89 8.05
C GLN A 107 6.23 19.78 7.02
N MET A 108 6.83 20.91 6.63
CA MET A 108 6.24 21.79 5.61
C MET A 108 6.04 21.07 4.27
N MET A 109 7.00 20.25 3.86
CA MET A 109 6.92 19.45 2.64
C MET A 109 5.85 18.35 2.74
N ALA A 110 5.67 17.75 3.92
CA ALA A 110 4.62 16.77 4.19
C ALA A 110 3.23 17.40 4.12
N VAL A 111 3.04 18.62 4.61
CA VAL A 111 1.76 19.37 4.47
C VAL A 111 1.41 19.59 2.99
N VAL A 112 2.39 19.93 2.16
CA VAL A 112 2.17 20.07 0.70
C VAL A 112 1.77 18.74 0.06
N LEU A 113 2.40 17.64 0.45
CA LEU A 113 2.03 16.30 -0.03
C LEU A 113 0.63 15.90 0.42
N ALA A 114 0.28 16.18 1.68
CA ALA A 114 -1.05 15.93 2.23
C ALA A 114 -2.14 16.71 1.47
N HIS A 115 -1.86 17.97 1.11
CA HIS A 115 -2.77 18.78 0.31
C HIS A 115 -3.05 18.14 -1.05
N GLU A 116 -2.01 17.72 -1.77
CA GLU A 116 -2.19 17.08 -3.07
C GLU A 116 -2.93 15.74 -2.96
N ILE A 117 -2.64 14.92 -1.94
CA ILE A 117 -3.37 13.66 -1.70
C ILE A 117 -4.84 13.95 -1.38
N ARG A 118 -5.13 14.98 -0.59
CA ARG A 118 -6.50 15.39 -0.28
C ARG A 118 -7.25 15.84 -1.55
N SER A 119 -6.65 16.69 -2.37
CA SER A 119 -7.24 17.11 -3.65
C SER A 119 -7.46 15.95 -4.60
N MET A 120 -6.49 15.03 -4.69
CA MET A 120 -6.59 13.80 -5.47
C MET A 120 -7.81 12.97 -5.08
N LEU A 121 -8.04 12.78 -3.78
CA LEU A 121 -9.16 12.02 -3.23
C LEU A 121 -10.49 12.77 -3.36
N ALA A 122 -10.51 14.09 -3.11
CA ALA A 122 -11.72 14.91 -3.16
C ALA A 122 -12.27 15.05 -4.58
N GLU A 123 -11.38 15.15 -5.56
CA GLU A 123 -11.74 15.31 -6.98
C GLU A 123 -11.83 13.97 -7.74
N ASP A 124 -11.56 12.84 -7.07
CA ASP A 124 -11.47 11.50 -7.68
C ASP A 124 -10.59 11.49 -8.94
N ARG A 125 -9.39 12.08 -8.80
CA ARG A 125 -8.42 12.25 -9.89
C ARG A 125 -7.10 11.54 -9.58
N PRO A 126 -6.23 11.27 -10.57
CA PRO A 126 -4.87 10.82 -10.28
C PRO A 126 -4.03 11.94 -9.65
N PHE A 127 -2.94 11.54 -8.97
CA PHE A 127 -1.95 12.45 -8.39
C PHE A 127 -1.31 13.35 -9.47
N ASP A 128 -1.29 14.66 -9.24
CA ASP A 128 -0.67 15.62 -10.16
C ASP A 128 0.73 16.02 -9.67
N ALA A 129 1.74 15.35 -10.23
CA ALA A 129 3.13 15.62 -9.93
C ALA A 129 3.56 17.06 -10.27
N ASN A 130 2.98 17.68 -11.30
CA ASN A 130 3.36 19.05 -11.68
C ASN A 130 2.80 20.06 -10.68
N ALA A 131 1.54 19.89 -10.27
CA ALA A 131 0.92 20.73 -9.23
C ALA A 131 1.70 20.62 -7.92
N TYR A 132 2.03 19.39 -7.51
CA TYR A 132 2.84 19.10 -6.34
C TYR A 132 4.22 19.80 -6.39
N GLU A 133 4.96 19.68 -7.49
CA GLU A 133 6.25 20.34 -7.64
C GLU A 133 6.15 21.87 -7.57
N VAL A 134 5.11 22.45 -8.16
CA VAL A 134 4.88 23.91 -8.10
C VAL A 134 4.63 24.34 -6.66
N MET A 135 3.84 23.58 -5.89
CA MET A 135 3.60 23.87 -4.48
C MET A 135 4.87 23.74 -3.63
N LEU A 136 5.67 22.68 -3.82
CA LEU A 136 6.97 22.53 -3.13
C LEU A 136 7.87 23.75 -3.34
N ARG A 137 7.97 24.23 -4.59
CA ARG A 137 8.80 25.40 -4.92
C ARG A 137 8.30 26.69 -4.27
N LYS A 138 7.04 26.80 -3.88
CA LYS A 138 6.46 27.98 -3.20
C LYS A 138 6.73 28.03 -1.70
N LEU A 139 7.14 26.91 -1.08
CA LEU A 139 7.50 26.91 0.34
C LEU A 139 8.52 28.02 0.67
N PRO A 140 8.36 28.76 1.78
CA PRO A 140 7.58 28.43 2.97
C PRO A 140 6.08 28.82 2.93
N GLU A 141 5.57 29.33 1.81
CA GLU A 141 4.13 29.59 1.66
C GLU A 141 3.36 28.25 1.60
N LEU A 142 2.61 27.94 2.66
CA LEU A 142 1.80 26.72 2.76
C LEU A 142 0.50 26.86 1.97
N PRO A 143 -0.01 25.76 1.36
CA PRO A 143 -1.32 25.77 0.75
C PRO A 143 -2.39 26.01 1.82
N GLU A 144 -3.44 26.76 1.46
CA GLU A 144 -4.58 26.95 2.36
C GLU A 144 -5.21 25.60 2.67
N ALA A 145 -5.39 25.30 3.96
CA ALA A 145 -6.14 24.14 4.40
C ALA A 145 -7.59 24.34 3.92
N THR A 146 -7.99 23.59 2.90
CA THR A 146 -9.39 23.56 2.47
C THR A 146 -10.13 22.74 3.52
N GLU A 147 -10.97 23.41 4.31
CA GLU A 147 -11.90 22.80 5.28
C GLU A 147 -12.90 21.88 4.61
#